data_AF-T1AAP9-F1
#
_entry.id   AF-T1AAP9-F1
#
_cell.length_a   1.000
_cell.length_b   1.000
_cell.length_c   1.000
_cell.angle_alpha   90.00
_cell.angle_beta   90.00
_cell.angle_gamma   90.00
#
_symmetry.space_group_name_H-M   'P 1'
#
loop_
_entity.id
_entity.type
_entity.pdbx_description
1 polymer ?
#
loop_
_entity_poly.entity_id
_entity_poly.type
_entity_poly.pdbx_seq_one_letter_code
_entity_poly.pdbx_strand_id
1 'polypeptide(L)' 'MLYDGQGFWLAQKRMSAGRFRHWPTATDAVSRSLAAHEFTALIWGGNPSVAQAAPMWRRIPIDPPVARPS' A
#
# COMPACT_ATOMS: atom_id res chain seq x y z
N MET A 1 1.06 -0.45 16.87
CA MET A 1 1.59 0.34 15.75
C MET A 1 2.92 0.89 16.20
N LEU A 2 4.00 0.73 15.43
CA LEU A 2 5.31 1.29 15.77
C LEU A 2 5.88 2.03 14.57
N TYR A 3 6.35 3.26 14.79
CA TYR A 3 7.07 4.03 13.77
C TYR A 3 8.57 3.80 13.94
N ASP A 4 9.28 3.64 12.83
CA ASP A 4 10.72 3.34 12.84
C ASP A 4 11.62 4.59 12.83
N GLY A 5 11.03 5.79 12.88
CA GLY A 5 11.75 7.08 12.81
C GLY A 5 12.20 7.48 11.41
N GLN A 6 12.08 6.61 10.40
CA GLN A 6 12.43 6.87 9.00
C GLN A 6 11.18 7.08 8.13
N GLY A 7 10.00 7.13 8.75
CA GLY A 7 8.72 7.34 8.07
C GLY A 7 7.99 6.05 7.72
N PHE A 8 8.49 4.88 8.13
CA PHE A 8 7.75 3.62 7.99
C PHE A 8 6.96 3.30 9.25
N TRP A 9 5.78 2.72 9.03
CA TRP A 9 4.92 2.22 10.09
C TRP A 9 4.87 0.69 10.04
N LEU A 10 5.24 0.03 11.15
CA LEU A 10 5.06 -1.40 11.34
C LEU A 10 3.67 -1.69 11.91
N ALA A 11 2.88 -2.41 11.12
CA ALA A 11 1.54 -2.87 11.47
C ALA A 11 1.53 -4.40 11.68
N GLN A 12 0.90 -4.86 12.78
CA GLN A 12 0.66 -6.29 13.02
C GLN A 12 -0.85 -6.54 13.10
N LYS A 13 -1.34 -7.48 12.29
CA LYS A 13 -2.74 -7.95 12.35
C LYS A 13 -2.80 -9.33 13.00
N ARG A 14 -3.46 -9.44 14.15
CA ARG A 14 -3.78 -10.74 14.74
C ARG A 14 -4.90 -11.38 13.92
N MET A 15 -4.63 -12.56 13.38
CA MET A 15 -5.63 -13.38 12.70
C MET A 15 -6.29 -14.29 13.74
N SER A 16 -7.62 -14.36 13.75
CA SER A 16 -8.34 -15.38 14.54
C SER A 16 -8.14 -16.77 13.95
N ALA A 17 -8.01 -16.87 12.63
CA ALA A 17 -7.67 -18.08 11.90
C ALA A 17 -6.96 -17.75 10.57
N GLY A 18 -6.22 -18.72 10.05
CA GLY A 18 -5.60 -18.66 8.72
C GLY A 18 -4.32 -17.82 8.65
N ARG A 19 -3.88 -17.55 7.41
CA ARG A 19 -2.67 -16.79 7.06
C ARG A 19 -2.90 -16.05 5.75
N PHE A 20 -2.07 -15.04 5.46
CA PHE A 20 -2.09 -14.36 4.18
C PHE A 20 -1.58 -15.28 3.06
N ARG A 21 -2.49 -15.89 2.29
CA ARG A 21 -2.14 -16.80 1.18
C ARG A 21 -1.49 -16.08 0.01
N HIS A 22 -1.88 -14.84 -0.21
CA HIS A 22 -1.37 -14.00 -1.30
C HIS A 22 -0.36 -12.96 -0.79
N TRP A 23 0.38 -13.32 0.27
CA TRP A 23 1.47 -12.47 0.75
C TRP A 23 2.48 -12.25 -0.39
N PRO A 24 2.99 -11.03 -0.60
CA PRO A 24 3.98 -10.77 -1.63
C PRO A 24 5.24 -11.62 -1.40
N THR A 25 5.58 -12.48 -2.35
CA THR A 25 6.78 -13.34 -2.31
C THR A 25 7.86 -12.89 -3.29
N ALA A 26 7.87 -11.62 -3.69
CA ALA A 26 8.82 -11.10 -4.66
C ALA A 26 10.26 -11.46 -4.25
N THR A 27 10.95 -12.22 -5.10
CA THR A 27 12.27 -12.80 -4.79
C THR A 27 13.40 -11.80 -5.04
N ASP A 28 13.15 -10.80 -5.90
CA ASP A 28 14.14 -9.80 -6.33
C ASP A 28 13.95 -8.40 -5.71
N ALA A 29 12.95 -8.20 -4.84
CA ALA A 29 12.64 -6.89 -4.28
C ALA A 29 12.41 -6.95 -2.76
N VAL A 30 13.07 -6.05 -2.04
CA VAL A 30 12.97 -5.91 -0.57
C VAL A 30 11.58 -5.43 -0.13
N SER A 31 10.84 -4.75 -1.01
CA SER A 31 9.48 -4.29 -0.75
C SER A 31 8.62 -4.32 -2.01
N ARG A 32 7.30 -4.41 -1.81
CA ARG A 32 6.29 -4.28 -2.88
C ARG A 32 5.32 -3.17 -2.53
N SER A 33 5.24 -2.16 -3.37
CA SER A 33 4.20 -1.15 -3.29
C SER A 33 2.84 -1.74 -3.67
N LEU A 34 1.82 -1.43 -2.87
CA LEU A 34 0.43 -1.82 -3.12
C LEU A 34 -0.41 -0.56 -3.21
N ALA A 35 -1.38 -0.55 -4.13
CA ALA A 35 -2.44 0.44 -4.10
C ALA A 35 -3.29 0.25 -2.83
N ALA A 36 -4.02 1.30 -2.44
CA ALA A 36 -4.86 1.26 -1.22
C ALA A 36 -5.85 0.09 -1.23
N HIS A 37 -6.50 -0.20 -2.37
CA HIS A 37 -7.45 -1.30 -2.49
C HIS A 37 -6.78 -2.68 -2.45
N GLU A 38 -5.60 -2.82 -3.04
CA GLU A 38 -4.82 -4.06 -2.98
C GLU A 38 -4.40 -4.36 -1.54
N PHE A 39 -3.96 -3.33 -0.80
CA PHE A 39 -3.66 -3.44 0.62
C PHE A 39 -4.89 -3.87 1.43
N THR A 40 -6.05 -3.25 1.20
CA THR A 40 -7.30 -3.65 1.85
C THR A 40 -7.62 -5.12 1.57
N ALA A 41 -7.57 -5.55 0.31
CA ALA A 41 -7.81 -6.95 -0.06
C ALA A 41 -6.86 -7.91 0.66
N LEU A 42 -5.56 -7.59 0.71
CA LEU A 42 -4.56 -8.40 1.41
C LEU A 42 -4.84 -8.50 2.91
N ILE A 43 -5.16 -7.38 3.58
CA ILE A 43 -5.45 -7.35 5.02
C ILE A 43 -6.68 -8.21 5.35
N TRP A 44 -7.64 -8.33 4.45
CA TRP A 44 -8.79 -9.23 4.59
C TRP A 44 -8.55 -10.67 4.10
N GLY A 45 -7.33 -10.99 3.64
CA GLY A 45 -6.93 -12.33 3.22
C GLY A 45 -7.25 -12.67 1.76
N GLY A 46 -7.71 -11.69 0.98
CA GLY A 46 -7.97 -11.83 -0.46
C GLY A 46 -6.70 -11.75 -1.31
N ASN A 47 -6.88 -11.88 -2.63
CA ASN A 47 -5.79 -11.74 -3.59
C ASN A 47 -5.72 -10.29 -4.09
N PRO A 48 -4.62 -9.55 -3.81
CA PRO A 48 -4.48 -8.17 -4.23
C PRO A 48 -4.48 -8.01 -5.77
N SER A 49 -3.97 -8.99 -6.51
CA SER A 49 -3.79 -8.88 -7.98
C SER A 49 -5.10 -8.94 -8.77
N VAL A 50 -6.19 -9.39 -8.14
CA VAL A 50 -7.52 -9.52 -8.76
C VAL A 50 -8.60 -8.83 -7.92
N ALA A 51 -8.18 -8.00 -6.96
CA ALA A 51 -9.10 -7.25 -6.12
C ALA A 51 -9.94 -6.32 -7.00
N GLN A 52 -11.25 -6.56 -7.05
CA GLN A 52 -12.16 -5.68 -7.77
C GLN A 52 -12.27 -4.36 -7.02
N ALA A 53 -11.84 -3.29 -7.68
CA ALA A 53 -11.92 -1.93 -7.17
C ALA A 53 -12.44 -1.00 -8.26
N ALA A 54 -12.96 0.16 -7.85
CA ALA A 54 -13.21 1.24 -8.79
C ALA A 54 -11.91 1.61 -9.51
N PRO A 55 -12.00 2.08 -10.77
CA PRO A 55 -10.82 2.52 -11.50
C PRO A 55 -10.05 3.58 -10.71
N MET A 56 -8.72 3.52 -10.79
CA MET A 56 -7.86 4.50 -10.13
C MET A 56 -8.21 5.91 -10.62
N TRP A 57 -8.24 6.85 -9.69
CA TRP A 57 -8.47 8.25 -10.04
C TRP A 57 -7.35 8.77 -10.94
N ARG A 58 -7.71 9.68 -11.85
CA ARG A 58 -6.75 10.38 -12.69
C ARG A 58 -5.76 11.13 -11.80
N ARG A 59 -4.46 10.88 -12.01
CA ARG A 59 -3.40 11.63 -11.33
C ARG A 59 -3.49 13.11 -11.71
N ILE A 60 -3.54 13.98 -10.72
CA ILE A 60 -3.49 15.43 -10.91
C ILE A 60 -2.01 15.84 -10.84
N PRO A 61 -1.45 16.52 -11.86
CA PRO A 61 -0.11 17.07 -11.77
C PRO A 61 -0.09 18.14 -10.67
N ILE A 62 0.82 18.00 -9.73
CA ILE A 62 1.15 19.06 -8.78
C ILE A 62 2.13 19.97 -9.51
N ASP A 63 1.66 21.15 -9.90
CA ASP A 63 2.54 22.20 -10.38
C ASP A 63 3.46 22.63 -9.22
N PRO A 64 4.78 22.78 -9.42
CA PRO A 64 5.63 23.36 -8.39
C PRO A 64 5.08 24.72 -7.96
N PRO A 65 5.20 25.09 -6.68
CA PRO A 65 4.73 26.39 -6.22
C PRO A 65 5.43 27.48 -7.05
N VAL A 66 4.65 28.27 -7.79
CA VAL A 66 5.17 29.41 -8.56
C VAL A 66 5.92 30.32 -7.60
N ALA A 67 7.22 30.53 -7.85
CA ALA A 67 8.03 31.45 -7.06
C ALA A 67 7.40 32.85 -7.18
N ARG A 68 6.95 33.40 -6.06
CA ARG A 68 6.41 34.76 -6.00
C ARG A 68 7.59 35.73 -6.15
N PRO A 69 7.60 36.64 -7.13
CA PRO A 69 8.61 37.69 -7.18
C PRO A 69 8.44 38.62 -5.96
N SER A 70 9.58 38.96 -5.34
CA SER A 70 9.71 39.88 -4.19
C SER A 70 9.30 41.30 -4.52
#